data_AF-A0A955TFH1-F1
#
_entry.id   AF-A0A955TFH1-F1
#
_cell.length_a   1.000
_cell.length_b   1.000
_cell.length_c   1.000
_cell.angle_alpha   90.00
_cell.angle_beta   90.00
_cell.angle_gamma   90.00
#
_symmetry.space_group_name_H-M   'P 1'
#
loop_
_entity.id
_entity.type
_entity.pdbx_description
1 polymer ?
#
loop_
_entity_poly.entity_id
_entity_poly.type
_entity_poly.pdbx_seq_one_letter_code
_entity_poly.pdbx_strand_id
1 'polypeptide(L)'
;MTTEVQRIKEGRKNEHTLLETRERELDQEKEQLMSKLRVVVDQYQKVKAQNKALKETVLRYQKELKDTRESSIESTSGVMKSSEKPDMAKTEMTPSVNSSPIVSSKPPVPKIVTPPTLPKIGGDLVNINKAPVSDLVLTLGLTREVAEEVVSNRPYRLRGELVAKNIIPKATFDEIKDRITASP
;
A
#
# COMPACT_ATOMS: atom_id res chain seq x y z
N MET A 1 -2.57 71.63 -8.08
CA MET A 1 -3.45 70.95 -7.11
C MET A 1 -4.34 69.90 -7.77
N THR A 2 -5.22 70.25 -8.70
CA THR A 2 -6.17 69.31 -9.36
C THR A 2 -5.53 68.10 -10.04
N THR A 3 -4.39 68.27 -10.72
CA THR A 3 -3.66 67.19 -11.40
C THR A 3 -3.13 66.13 -10.44
N GLU A 4 -2.58 66.54 -9.30
CA GLU A 4 -2.00 65.62 -8.30
C GLU A 4 -3.10 64.81 -7.60
N VAL A 5 -4.23 65.44 -7.26
CA VAL A 5 -5.40 64.76 -6.71
C VAL A 5 -5.94 63.70 -7.69
N GLN A 6 -5.91 63.98 -8.99
CA GLN A 6 -6.32 63.04 -10.03
C GLN A 6 -5.40 61.81 -10.09
N ARG A 7 -4.07 62.03 -10.07
CA ARG A 7 -3.06 60.96 -10.02
C ARG A 7 -3.24 60.07 -8.78
N ILE A 8 -3.45 60.66 -7.60
CA ILE A 8 -3.68 59.93 -6.34
C ILE A 8 -4.99 59.12 -6.39
N LYS A 9 -6.03 59.62 -7.08
CA LYS A 9 -7.29 58.89 -7.29
C LYS A 9 -7.11 57.70 -8.23
N GLU A 10 -6.31 57.84 -9.28
CA GLU A 10 -6.00 56.77 -10.22
C GLU A 10 -5.11 55.69 -9.59
N GLY A 11 -4.06 56.08 -8.84
CA GLY A 11 -3.22 55.15 -8.07
C GLY A 11 -4.04 54.27 -7.13
N ARG A 12 -4.89 54.88 -6.29
CA ARG A 12 -5.80 54.12 -5.40
C ARG A 12 -6.80 53.22 -6.13
N LYS A 13 -7.24 53.61 -7.33
CA LYS A 13 -8.10 52.74 -8.15
C LYS A 13 -7.34 51.52 -8.64
N ASN A 14 -6.10 51.70 -9.10
CA ASN A 14 -5.24 50.61 -9.56
C ASN A 14 -4.88 49.66 -8.40
N GLU A 15 -4.56 50.20 -7.22
CA GLU A 15 -4.37 49.44 -5.97
C GLU A 15 -5.61 48.61 -5.63
N HIS A 16 -6.82 49.21 -5.67
CA HIS A 16 -8.05 48.48 -5.41
C HIS A 16 -8.28 47.34 -6.42
N THR A 17 -8.03 47.56 -7.72
CA THR A 17 -8.16 46.49 -8.72
C THR A 17 -7.12 45.38 -8.54
N LEU A 18 -5.91 45.70 -8.06
CA LEU A 18 -4.88 44.72 -7.74
C LEU A 18 -5.24 43.89 -6.50
N LEU A 19 -5.78 44.53 -5.47
CA LEU A 19 -6.28 43.84 -4.27
C LEU A 19 -7.47 42.94 -4.61
N GLU A 20 -8.43 43.42 -5.39
CA GLU A 20 -9.61 42.65 -5.82
C GLU A 20 -9.25 41.46 -6.72
N THR A 21 -8.23 41.59 -7.58
CA THR A 21 -7.71 40.46 -8.36
C THR A 21 -7.02 39.44 -7.45
N ARG A 22 -6.21 39.88 -6.48
CA ARG A 22 -5.55 38.97 -5.53
C ARG A 22 -6.53 38.29 -4.57
N GLU A 23 -7.60 38.97 -4.17
CA GLU A 23 -8.70 38.40 -3.38
C GLU A 23 -9.40 37.28 -4.16
N ARG A 24 -9.73 37.52 -5.44
CA ARG A 24 -10.30 36.49 -6.32
C ARG A 24 -9.37 35.31 -6.56
N GLU A 25 -8.05 35.51 -6.66
CA GLU A 25 -7.08 34.42 -6.72
C GLU A 25 -7.08 33.58 -5.44
N LEU A 26 -7.08 34.22 -4.26
CA LEU A 26 -7.10 33.53 -2.96
C LEU A 26 -8.39 32.75 -2.74
N ASP A 27 -9.54 33.27 -3.14
CA ASP A 27 -10.81 32.52 -3.08
C ASP A 27 -10.82 31.33 -4.06
N GLN A 28 -10.22 31.45 -5.25
CA GLN A 28 -10.04 30.31 -6.15
C GLN A 28 -9.09 29.25 -5.57
N GLU A 29 -7.95 29.65 -4.99
CA GLU A 29 -7.03 28.73 -4.30
C GLU A 29 -7.73 27.99 -3.16
N LYS A 30 -8.55 28.71 -2.38
CA LYS A 30 -9.37 28.17 -1.28
C LYS A 30 -10.44 27.21 -1.79
N GLU A 31 -11.16 27.52 -2.87
CA GLU A 31 -12.15 26.62 -3.47
C GLU A 31 -11.49 25.35 -4.04
N GLN A 32 -10.31 25.48 -4.66
CA GLN A 32 -9.51 24.33 -5.09
C GLN A 32 -9.05 23.48 -3.90
N LEU A 33 -8.62 24.09 -2.79
CA LEU A 33 -8.24 23.38 -1.57
C LEU A 33 -9.43 22.65 -0.94
N MET A 34 -10.60 23.29 -0.84
CA MET A 34 -11.82 22.65 -0.35
C MET A 34 -12.25 21.48 -1.25
N SER A 35 -12.12 21.63 -2.57
CA SER A 35 -12.40 20.56 -3.54
C SER A 35 -11.44 19.38 -3.39
N LYS A 36 -10.13 19.64 -3.24
CA LYS A 36 -9.12 18.61 -2.95
C LYS A 36 -9.39 17.91 -1.62
N LEU A 37 -9.71 18.66 -0.56
CA LEU A 37 -10.05 18.13 0.75
C LEU A 37 -11.28 17.21 0.68
N ARG A 38 -12.33 17.62 -0.04
CA ARG A 38 -13.54 16.80 -0.25
C ARG A 38 -13.20 15.45 -0.90
N VAL A 39 -12.43 15.45 -1.98
CA VAL A 39 -11.99 14.21 -2.66
C VAL A 39 -11.19 13.32 -1.73
N VAL A 40 -10.27 13.88 -0.93
CA VAL A 40 -9.47 13.12 0.05
C VAL A 40 -10.35 12.52 1.15
N VAL A 41 -11.35 13.26 1.65
CA VAL A 41 -12.33 12.76 2.64
C VAL A 41 -13.16 11.62 2.05
N ASP A 42 -13.66 11.75 0.82
CA ASP A 42 -14.45 10.72 0.15
C ASP A 42 -13.63 9.44 -0.08
N GLN A 43 -12.36 9.57 -0.51
CA GLN A 43 -11.42 8.45 -0.62
C GLN A 43 -11.15 7.78 0.74
N TYR A 44 -10.89 8.56 1.79
CA TYR A 44 -10.67 8.04 3.14
C TYR A 44 -11.88 7.26 3.66
N GLN A 45 -13.10 7.77 3.47
CA GLN A 45 -14.32 7.08 3.88
C GLN A 45 -14.54 5.78 3.10
N LYS A 46 -14.24 5.77 1.79
CA LYS A 46 -14.28 4.55 0.96
C LYS A 46 -13.29 3.49 1.45
N VAL A 47 -12.04 3.87 1.68
CA VAL A 47 -10.99 2.97 2.21
C VAL A 47 -11.33 2.48 3.62
N LYS A 48 -11.90 3.35 4.48
CA LYS A 48 -12.38 2.97 5.81
C LYS A 48 -13.52 1.95 5.75
N ALA A 49 -14.48 2.12 4.83
CA ALA A 49 -15.56 1.16 4.61
C ALA A 49 -15.05 -0.19 4.07
N GLN A 50 -14.12 -0.17 3.11
CA GLN A 50 -13.46 -1.38 2.60
C GLN A 50 -12.71 -2.12 3.73
N ASN A 51 -11.94 -1.41 4.55
CA ASN A 51 -11.24 -1.98 5.70
C ASN A 51 -12.21 -2.55 6.75
N LYS A 52 -13.39 -1.96 6.96
CA LYS A 52 -14.45 -2.52 7.82
C LYS A 52 -14.98 -3.84 7.24
N ALA A 53 -15.32 -3.88 5.96
CA ALA A 53 -15.82 -5.07 5.28
C ALA A 53 -14.78 -6.22 5.26
N LEU A 54 -13.51 -5.91 5.04
CA LEU A 54 -12.41 -6.88 5.13
C LEU A 54 -12.28 -7.46 6.55
N LYS A 55 -12.35 -6.62 7.60
CA LYS A 55 -12.35 -7.07 8.99
C LYS A 55 -13.54 -7.97 9.30
N GLU A 56 -14.74 -7.63 8.86
CA GLU A 56 -15.95 -8.45 9.02
C GLU A 56 -15.83 -9.81 8.29
N THR A 57 -15.20 -9.82 7.12
CA THR A 57 -14.92 -11.05 6.35
C THR A 57 -13.92 -11.95 7.07
N VAL A 58 -12.82 -11.37 7.58
CA VAL A 58 -11.81 -12.10 8.37
C VAL A 58 -12.41 -12.67 9.65
N LEU A 59 -13.24 -11.90 10.36
CA LEU A 59 -13.94 -12.36 11.56
C LEU A 59 -14.92 -13.50 11.26
N ARG A 60 -15.66 -13.42 10.14
CA ARG A 60 -16.54 -14.52 9.70
C ARG A 60 -15.74 -15.79 9.43
N TYR A 61 -14.68 -15.71 8.62
CA TYR A 61 -13.85 -16.87 8.29
C TYR A 61 -13.16 -17.47 9.53
N GLN A 62 -12.71 -16.63 10.46
CA GLN A 62 -12.16 -17.07 11.74
C GLN A 62 -13.22 -17.79 12.60
N LYS A 63 -14.48 -17.35 12.57
CA LYS A 63 -15.59 -18.05 13.22
C LYS A 63 -15.88 -19.39 12.55
N GLU A 64 -15.99 -19.44 11.22
CA GLU A 64 -16.17 -20.70 10.47
C GLU A 64 -15.04 -21.70 10.75
N LEU A 65 -13.78 -21.25 10.82
CA LEU A 65 -12.64 -22.09 11.22
C LEU A 65 -12.67 -22.53 12.70
N LYS A 66 -13.39 -21.83 13.58
CA LYS A 66 -13.58 -22.21 14.99
C LYS A 66 -14.74 -23.18 15.14
N ASP A 67 -15.88 -22.85 14.54
CA ASP A 67 -17.09 -23.69 14.52
C ASP A 67 -16.82 -25.05 13.83
N THR A 68 -15.98 -25.11 12.78
CA THR A 68 -15.54 -26.38 12.16
C THR A 68 -14.59 -27.21 13.03
N ARG A 69 -13.76 -26.56 13.86
CA ARG A 69 -12.93 -27.27 14.86
C ARG A 69 -13.79 -27.81 15.99
N GLU A 70 -14.70 -27.00 16.52
CA GLU A 70 -15.61 -27.39 17.60
C GLU A 70 -16.54 -28.52 17.15
N SER A 71 -17.17 -28.42 15.97
CA SER A 71 -17.99 -29.50 15.40
C SER A 71 -17.19 -30.75 14.98
N SER A 72 -15.91 -30.62 14.60
CA SER A 72 -15.04 -31.80 14.42
C SER A 72 -14.75 -32.50 15.75
N ILE A 73 -14.54 -31.74 16.82
CA ILE A 73 -14.32 -32.28 18.17
C ILE A 73 -15.60 -32.96 18.70
N GLU A 74 -16.77 -32.36 18.51
CA GLU A 74 -18.07 -32.97 18.84
C GLU A 74 -18.41 -34.18 17.98
N SER A 75 -18.04 -34.18 16.69
CA SER A 75 -18.21 -35.35 15.81
C SER A 75 -17.29 -36.53 16.20
N THR A 76 -16.22 -36.27 16.95
CA THR A 76 -15.31 -37.32 17.47
C THR A 76 -15.61 -37.77 18.90
N SER A 77 -16.49 -37.09 19.65
CA SER A 77 -16.90 -37.52 20.99
C SER A 77 -18.09 -38.50 20.99
N GLY A 78 -18.63 -38.84 19.81
CA GLY A 78 -19.91 -39.53 19.64
C GLY A 78 -19.92 -41.07 19.60
N VAL A 79 -18.78 -41.79 19.62
CA VAL A 79 -18.77 -43.28 19.63
C VAL A 79 -17.64 -43.90 20.49
N MET A 80 -18.04 -44.51 21.61
CA MET A 80 -17.49 -45.72 22.27
C MET A 80 -15.95 -46.00 22.32
N LYS A 81 -15.37 -45.74 23.51
CA LYS A 81 -14.84 -46.75 24.47
C LYS A 81 -13.59 -47.63 24.15
N SER A 82 -12.66 -47.59 25.12
CA SER A 82 -11.68 -48.60 25.61
C SER A 82 -10.43 -49.01 24.78
N SER A 83 -9.34 -49.23 25.55
CA SER A 83 -8.18 -50.15 25.38
C SER A 83 -7.99 -50.90 24.04
N GLU A 84 -6.78 -51.11 23.51
CA GLU A 84 -5.56 -51.49 24.24
C GLU A 84 -4.24 -51.22 23.46
N LYS A 85 -3.12 -51.83 23.86
CA LYS A 85 -1.74 -51.61 23.39
C LYS A 85 -1.41 -52.23 22.01
N PRO A 86 -0.28 -51.86 21.36
CA PRO A 86 0.08 -52.32 20.03
C PRO A 86 0.74 -53.71 20.04
N ASP A 87 0.59 -54.47 18.94
CA ASP A 87 1.50 -55.58 18.62
C ASP A 87 1.68 -55.81 17.10
N MET A 88 2.74 -56.54 16.75
CA MET A 88 3.27 -56.74 15.40
C MET A 88 2.85 -58.06 14.72
N ALA A 89 2.40 -58.00 13.47
CA ALA A 89 2.63 -59.02 12.42
C ALA A 89 2.26 -58.40 11.06
N LYS A 90 3.19 -58.08 10.14
CA LYS A 90 4.09 -58.93 9.34
C LYS A 90 3.37 -59.71 8.21
N THR A 91 4.04 -59.77 7.05
CA THR A 91 3.73 -60.53 5.82
C THR A 91 2.93 -59.72 4.80
N GLU A 92 3.26 -59.60 3.51
CA GLU A 92 4.50 -59.58 2.71
C GLU A 92 4.04 -59.47 1.24
N MET A 93 4.90 -58.94 0.37
CA MET A 93 4.95 -59.20 -1.09
C MET A 93 3.82 -58.72 -2.04
N THR A 94 4.22 -57.69 -2.80
CA THR A 94 4.01 -57.43 -4.25
C THR A 94 3.97 -58.69 -5.15
N PRO A 95 3.52 -58.69 -6.45
CA PRO A 95 3.70 -57.61 -7.45
C PRO A 95 2.62 -57.51 -8.57
N SER A 96 3.00 -56.97 -9.75
CA SER A 96 2.49 -57.31 -11.11
C SER A 96 1.17 -56.69 -11.62
N VAL A 97 1.02 -56.23 -12.88
CA VAL A 97 1.93 -55.70 -13.95
C VAL A 97 1.09 -54.83 -14.91
N ASN A 98 1.73 -53.91 -15.67
CA ASN A 98 1.33 -53.45 -17.03
C ASN A 98 -0.02 -52.69 -17.23
N SER A 99 -0.21 -51.85 -18.25
CA SER A 99 0.67 -51.37 -19.36
C SER A 99 0.09 -50.09 -20.00
N SER A 100 0.95 -49.17 -20.45
CA SER A 100 0.66 -48.16 -21.51
C SER A 100 0.66 -48.84 -22.91
N PRO A 101 0.24 -48.25 -24.07
CA PRO A 101 0.23 -46.80 -24.43
C PRO A 101 -0.87 -46.30 -25.44
N ILE A 102 -0.77 -45.02 -25.90
CA ILE A 102 -1.17 -44.48 -27.26
C ILE A 102 -2.70 -44.42 -27.63
N VAL A 103 -3.36 -43.42 -28.27
CA VAL A 103 -3.15 -41.99 -28.71
C VAL A 103 -4.52 -41.27 -28.95
N SER A 104 -4.49 -39.95 -29.19
CA SER A 104 -5.53 -39.07 -29.80
C SER A 104 -6.77 -38.71 -28.95
N SER A 105 -7.27 -37.47 -28.91
CA SER A 105 -7.16 -36.35 -29.88
C SER A 105 -7.07 -34.93 -29.23
N LYS A 106 -6.76 -33.91 -30.06
CA LYS A 106 -6.53 -32.47 -29.78
C LYS A 106 -7.72 -31.66 -30.39
N PRO A 107 -8.21 -30.48 -29.89
CA PRO A 107 -7.48 -29.21 -29.64
C PRO A 107 -8.05 -28.30 -28.49
N PRO A 108 -7.68 -27.00 -28.39
CA PRO A 108 -6.36 -26.46 -28.04
C PRO A 108 -6.38 -25.65 -26.71
N VAL A 109 -5.21 -25.48 -26.09
CA VAL A 109 -5.04 -24.75 -24.82
C VAL A 109 -4.96 -23.22 -25.05
N PRO A 110 -5.80 -22.38 -24.40
CA PRO A 110 -5.53 -20.96 -24.24
C PRO A 110 -4.35 -20.76 -23.27
N LYS A 111 -3.42 -19.90 -23.66
CA LYS A 111 -2.14 -19.68 -22.97
C LYS A 111 -2.34 -19.40 -21.48
N ILE A 112 -1.58 -20.09 -20.63
CA ILE A 112 -1.52 -19.84 -19.19
C ILE A 112 -1.23 -18.36 -18.96
N VAL A 113 -2.13 -17.71 -18.22
CA VAL A 113 -2.07 -16.28 -17.94
C VAL A 113 -0.83 -16.01 -17.09
N THR A 114 -0.13 -14.94 -17.44
CA THR A 114 0.98 -14.35 -16.67
C THR A 114 0.63 -14.23 -15.18
N PRO A 115 1.61 -14.35 -14.27
CA PRO A 115 1.37 -14.10 -12.85
C PRO A 115 0.75 -12.72 -12.64
N PRO A 116 -0.07 -12.51 -11.59
CA PRO A 116 -0.77 -11.26 -11.38
C PRO A 116 0.23 -10.14 -11.14
N THR A 117 0.47 -9.33 -12.18
CA THR A 117 1.20 -8.08 -12.08
C THR A 117 0.43 -7.18 -11.12
N LEU A 118 0.96 -7.00 -9.90
CA LEU A 118 0.51 -5.97 -8.99
C LEU A 118 0.46 -4.65 -9.78
N PRO A 119 -0.63 -3.85 -9.67
CA PRO A 119 -0.67 -2.56 -10.33
C PRO A 119 0.51 -1.74 -9.82
N LYS A 120 1.48 -1.50 -10.70
CA LYS A 120 2.61 -0.60 -10.42
C LYS A 120 2.05 0.80 -10.39
N ILE A 121 1.57 1.19 -9.20
CA ILE A 121 1.22 2.56 -8.86
C ILE A 121 2.47 3.38 -9.21
N GLY A 122 2.34 4.22 -10.23
CA GLY A 122 3.34 5.23 -10.58
C GLY A 122 3.32 6.32 -9.52
N GLY A 123 3.71 5.97 -8.30
CA GLY A 123 4.11 6.95 -7.31
C GLY A 123 5.42 7.56 -7.77
N ASP A 124 5.48 8.89 -7.81
CA ASP A 124 6.69 9.62 -8.19
C ASP A 124 7.89 9.12 -7.39
N LEU A 125 8.99 8.79 -8.07
CA LEU A 125 10.19 8.27 -7.40
C LEU A 125 10.82 9.38 -6.56
N VAL A 126 10.76 9.22 -5.25
CA VAL A 126 11.22 10.19 -4.26
C VAL A 126 12.74 10.27 -4.30
N ASN A 127 13.28 11.43 -4.69
CA ASN A 127 14.72 11.64 -4.70
C ASN A 127 15.22 11.92 -3.27
N ILE A 128 15.93 10.96 -2.68
CA ILE A 128 16.39 11.02 -1.28
C ILE A 128 17.37 12.17 -0.98
N ASN A 129 17.98 12.77 -2.02
CA ASN A 129 18.85 13.93 -1.90
C ASN A 129 18.09 15.27 -1.94
N LYS A 130 16.89 15.32 -2.53
CA LYS A 130 16.13 16.57 -2.78
C LYS A 130 14.80 16.65 -2.02
N ALA A 131 14.19 15.53 -1.65
CA ALA A 131 12.90 15.47 -0.96
C ALA A 131 12.92 16.22 0.40
N PRO A 132 11.88 16.98 0.78
CA PRO A 132 11.75 17.53 2.13
C PRO A 132 11.34 16.46 3.15
N VAL A 133 11.48 16.75 4.45
CA VAL A 133 11.07 15.85 5.56
C VAL A 133 9.61 15.40 5.40
N SER A 134 8.72 16.33 5.06
CA SER A 134 7.28 16.06 4.87
C SER A 134 7.01 15.04 3.77
N ASP A 135 7.76 15.09 2.67
CA ASP A 135 7.62 14.16 1.55
C ASP A 135 8.06 12.75 1.94
N LEU A 136 9.20 12.62 2.62
CA LEU A 136 9.69 11.34 3.16
C LEU A 136 8.68 10.70 4.15
N VAL A 137 8.01 11.49 4.98
CA VAL A 137 6.98 11.00 5.90
C VAL A 137 5.71 10.59 5.14
N LEU A 138 5.22 11.42 4.21
CA LEU A 138 3.93 11.20 3.53
C LEU A 138 3.97 10.13 2.44
N THR A 139 5.04 10.04 1.65
CA THR A 139 5.11 9.14 0.48
C THR A 139 5.78 7.81 0.78
N LEU A 140 6.80 7.80 1.66
CA LEU A 140 7.51 6.59 2.06
C LEU A 140 6.94 5.96 3.33
N GLY A 141 6.25 6.75 4.18
CA GLY A 141 5.70 6.29 5.46
C GLY A 141 6.73 6.28 6.60
N LEU A 142 7.83 7.03 6.46
CA LEU A 142 8.88 7.08 7.47
C LEU A 142 8.43 7.90 8.70
N THR A 143 8.98 7.57 9.88
CA THR A 143 8.82 8.43 11.05
C THR A 143 9.56 9.74 10.85
N ARG A 144 9.11 10.80 11.54
CA ARG A 144 9.70 12.13 11.42
C ARG A 144 11.19 12.15 11.78
N GLU A 145 11.56 11.43 12.84
CA GLU A 145 12.94 11.29 13.32
C GLU A 145 13.85 10.71 12.23
N VAL A 146 13.46 9.58 11.64
CA VAL A 146 14.20 8.94 10.54
C VAL A 146 14.24 9.86 9.31
N ALA A 147 13.16 10.56 8.98
CA ALA A 147 13.14 11.50 7.87
C ALA A 147 14.09 12.71 8.07
N GLU A 148 14.21 13.22 9.30
CA GLU A 148 15.17 14.28 9.66
C GLU A 148 16.63 13.78 9.62
N GLU A 149 16.89 12.53 10.04
CA GLU A 149 18.20 11.90 9.92
C GLU A 149 18.60 11.63 8.45
N VAL A 150 17.64 11.23 7.60
CA VAL A 150 17.84 11.10 6.14
C VAL A 150 18.19 12.45 5.52
N VAL A 151 17.60 13.56 5.98
CA VAL A 151 17.96 14.91 5.50
C VAL A 151 19.36 15.32 5.96
N SER A 152 19.69 15.07 7.22
CA SER A 152 20.97 15.47 7.83
C SER A 152 22.20 14.78 7.22
N ASN A 153 22.05 13.54 6.74
CA ASN A 153 23.16 12.71 6.24
C ASN A 153 23.33 12.72 4.71
N ARG A 154 22.81 13.75 4.03
CA ARG A 154 22.98 13.97 2.57
C ARG A 154 24.42 14.44 2.24
N PRO A 155 24.92 14.19 1.02
CA PRO A 155 24.30 13.47 -0.08
C PRO A 155 24.48 11.94 0.00
N TYR A 156 23.65 11.22 -0.75
CA TYR A 156 23.75 9.78 -1.01
C TYR A 156 24.04 9.54 -2.49
N ARG A 157 24.96 8.64 -2.81
CA ARG A 157 25.22 8.20 -4.20
C ARG A 157 24.32 7.04 -4.60
N LEU A 158 24.00 6.16 -3.65
CA LEU A 158 23.18 4.97 -3.86
C LEU A 158 22.07 4.88 -2.82
N ARG A 159 20.88 4.41 -3.22
CA ARG A 159 19.75 4.17 -2.30
C ARG A 159 20.11 3.26 -1.11
N GLY A 160 21.01 2.29 -1.31
CA GLY A 160 21.48 1.38 -0.25
C GLY A 160 22.30 2.05 0.86
N GLU A 161 22.78 3.28 0.67
CA GLU A 161 23.50 4.01 1.73
C GLU A 161 22.62 4.34 2.95
N LEU A 162 21.29 4.37 2.79
CA LEU A 162 20.35 4.53 3.89
C LEU A 162 20.48 3.39 4.92
N VAL A 163 20.79 2.18 4.47
CA VAL A 163 21.07 1.02 5.33
C VAL A 163 22.53 1.03 5.78
N ALA A 164 23.48 1.35 4.90
CA ALA A 164 24.90 1.35 5.24
C ALA A 164 25.30 2.40 6.29
N LYS A 165 24.60 3.54 6.33
CA LYS A 165 24.72 4.58 7.38
C LYS A 165 23.82 4.29 8.60
N ASN A 166 23.12 3.15 8.65
CA ASN A 166 22.18 2.74 9.71
C ASN A 166 20.97 3.66 9.96
N ILE A 167 20.64 4.56 9.02
CA ILE A 167 19.52 5.51 9.13
C ILE A 167 18.18 4.79 9.01
N ILE A 168 18.11 3.75 8.15
CA ILE A 168 16.90 2.97 7.91
C ILE A 168 17.20 1.48 8.09
N PRO A 169 16.47 0.75 8.95
CA PRO A 169 16.58 -0.70 9.07
C PRO A 169 16.33 -1.40 7.73
N LYS A 170 17.04 -2.51 7.47
CA LYS A 170 16.94 -3.24 6.20
C LYS A 170 15.51 -3.63 5.82
N ALA A 171 14.67 -4.02 6.80
CA ALA A 171 13.27 -4.35 6.56
C ALA A 171 12.48 -3.16 5.99
N THR A 172 12.57 -1.99 6.63
CA THR A 172 11.94 -0.75 6.15
C THR A 172 12.52 -0.31 4.80
N PHE A 173 13.82 -0.48 4.58
CA PHE A 173 14.45 -0.21 3.28
C PHE A 173 13.85 -1.09 2.17
N ASP A 174 13.63 -2.37 2.42
CA ASP A 174 13.05 -3.30 1.45
C ASP A 174 11.59 -2.94 1.05
N GLU A 175 10.84 -2.23 1.89
CA GLU A 175 9.48 -1.72 1.61
C GLU A 175 9.47 -0.39 0.83
N ILE A 176 10.55 0.40 0.88
CA ILE A 176 10.65 1.72 0.23
C ILE A 176 11.57 1.73 -1.00
N LYS A 177 12.45 0.74 -1.17
CA LYS A 177 13.51 0.71 -2.21
C LYS A 177 13.00 0.98 -3.63
N ASP A 178 11.77 0.57 -3.94
CA ASP A 178 11.15 0.71 -5.26
C ASP A 178 10.42 2.05 -5.47
N ARG A 179 10.25 2.84 -4.40
CA ARG A 179 9.69 4.20 -4.38
C ARG A 179 10.75 5.30 -4.28
N ILE A 180 12.02 4.95 -4.05
CA ILE A 180 13.11 5.91 -3.88
C ILE A 180 14.12 5.90 -5.03
N THR A 181 14.70 7.06 -5.31
CA THR A 181 15.84 7.24 -6.21
C THR A 181 16.96 8.04 -5.55
N ALA A 182 18.20 7.79 -5.98
CA ALA A 182 19.39 8.52 -5.57
C ALA A 182 20.07 9.07 -6.83
N SER A 183 19.67 10.29 -7.23
CA SER A 183 20.41 11.07 -8.23
C SER A 183 21.27 12.11 -7.51
N PRO A 184 22.51 12.37 -7.97
CA PRO A 184 23.18 13.63 -7.65
C PRO A 184 22.32 14.84 -8.03
#